data_AF-A0A2T3JPZ2-F1
#
_entry.id   AF-A0A2T3JPZ2-F1
#
_cell.length_a   1.000
_cell.length_b   1.000
_cell.length_c   1.000
_cell.angle_alpha   90.00
_cell.angle_beta   90.00
_cell.angle_gamma   90.00
#
_symmetry.space_group_name_H-M   'P 1'
#
loop_
_entity.id
_entity.type
_entity.pdbx_description
1 polymer ?
#
loop_
_entity_poly.entity_id
_entity_poly.type
_entity_poly.pdbx_seq_one_letter_code
_entity_poly.pdbx_strand_id
1 'polypeptide(L)'
;MVYIMHAEYCNTDYELSKKRNILFTAMTRTKAWLRICGVGSYFDGILSEYNNVVENDFSLDFRYPTEIERQKMRVVNRDMTSSEKRRVNAAKRSAENLSNLLDGEVSLEDIPEDIRKALLAKLTQG
;
A
#
# COMPACT_ATOMS: atom_id res chain seq x y z
N MET A 1 -1.03 -25.20 -20.07
CA MET A 1 -0.36 -23.91 -19.82
C MET A 1 -1.43 -22.92 -19.35
N VAL A 2 -1.18 -22.17 -18.28
CA VAL A 2 -2.11 -21.17 -17.70
C VAL A 2 -1.39 -19.82 -17.65
N TYR A 3 -2.12 -18.75 -17.94
CA TYR A 3 -1.58 -17.39 -17.95
C TYR A 3 -2.29 -16.53 -16.90
N ILE A 4 -1.53 -15.89 -16.03
CA ILE A 4 -2.00 -14.80 -15.17
C ILE A 4 -1.64 -13.51 -15.89
N MET A 5 -2.65 -12.77 -16.34
CA MET A 5 -2.45 -11.47 -17.00
C MET A 5 -2.71 -10.32 -16.03
N HIS A 6 -2.16 -9.15 -16.35
CA HIS A 6 -2.34 -7.92 -15.57
C HIS A 6 -1.80 -8.05 -14.13
N ALA A 7 -0.66 -8.74 -13.98
CA ALA A 7 -0.05 -9.00 -12.69
C ALA A 7 0.42 -7.73 -11.97
N GLU A 8 0.72 -6.65 -12.70
CA GLU A 8 1.05 -5.33 -12.17
C GLU A 8 0.01 -4.81 -11.17
N TYR A 9 -1.27 -5.15 -11.38
CA TYR A 9 -2.34 -4.80 -10.45
C TYR A 9 -2.08 -5.36 -9.04
N CYS A 10 -1.41 -6.50 -8.95
CA CYS A 10 -1.13 -7.17 -7.68
C CYS A 10 0.04 -6.56 -6.90
N ASN A 11 0.73 -5.56 -7.45
CA ASN A 11 1.84 -4.88 -6.80
C ASN A 11 1.64 -3.37 -6.61
N THR A 12 0.39 -2.89 -6.64
CA THR A 12 0.09 -1.48 -6.34
C THR A 12 -0.04 -1.22 -4.83
N ASP A 13 0.33 -0.04 -4.35
CA ASP A 13 0.30 0.33 -2.93
C ASP A 13 -1.09 0.20 -2.27
N TYR A 14 -2.15 0.45 -3.03
CA TYR A 14 -3.51 0.39 -2.52
C TYR A 14 -3.99 -1.06 -2.34
N GLU A 15 -4.35 -1.42 -1.10
CA GLU A 15 -4.80 -2.76 -0.70
C GLU A 15 -3.84 -3.89 -1.11
N LEU A 16 -2.53 -3.62 -1.09
CA LEU A 16 -1.47 -4.54 -1.52
C LEU A 16 -1.67 -5.96 -0.97
N SER A 17 -1.94 -6.12 0.33
CA SER A 17 -2.14 -7.43 0.97
C SER A 17 -3.27 -8.25 0.32
N LYS A 18 -4.40 -7.62 -0.01
CA LYS A 18 -5.53 -8.30 -0.66
C LYS A 18 -5.16 -8.71 -2.09
N LYS A 19 -4.50 -7.83 -2.83
CA LYS A 19 -4.14 -8.09 -4.23
C LYS A 19 -3.02 -9.12 -4.36
N ARG A 20 -2.05 -9.12 -3.44
CA ARG A 20 -1.03 -10.18 -3.31
C ARG A 20 -1.66 -11.54 -3.01
N ASN A 21 -2.68 -11.59 -2.14
CA ASN A 21 -3.42 -12.83 -1.90
C ASN A 21 -4.15 -13.35 -3.14
N ILE A 22 -4.66 -12.47 -4.01
CA ILE A 22 -5.26 -12.87 -5.29
C ILE A 22 -4.21 -13.57 -6.16
N LEU A 23 -3.04 -12.95 -6.34
CA LEU A 23 -1.94 -13.53 -7.11
C LEU A 23 -1.47 -14.86 -6.52
N PHE A 24 -1.28 -14.92 -5.20
CA PHE A 24 -0.89 -16.14 -4.49
C PHE A 24 -1.90 -17.28 -4.67
N THR A 25 -3.20 -16.98 -4.55
CA THR A 25 -4.26 -17.97 -4.74
C THR A 25 -4.30 -18.47 -6.19
N ALA A 26 -4.13 -17.58 -7.16
CA ALA A 26 -4.08 -17.95 -8.57
C ALA A 26 -2.88 -18.87 -8.88
N MET A 27 -1.70 -18.57 -8.30
CA MET A 27 -0.51 -19.40 -8.45
C MET A 27 -0.70 -20.79 -7.82
N THR A 28 -1.13 -20.85 -6.56
CA THR A 28 -1.24 -22.10 -5.78
C THR A 28 -2.40 -23.00 -6.18
N ARG A 29 -3.49 -22.45 -6.74
CA ARG A 29 -4.63 -23.23 -7.23
C ARG A 29 -4.42 -23.83 -8.63
N THR A 30 -3.38 -23.42 -9.34
CA THR A 30 -3.10 -23.86 -10.70
C THR A 30 -2.38 -25.22 -10.70
N LYS A 31 -2.89 -26.19 -11.48
CA LYS A 31 -2.33 -27.55 -11.61
C LYS A 31 -1.51 -27.78 -12.90
N ALA A 32 -1.15 -26.72 -13.59
CA ALA A 32 -0.42 -26.76 -14.85
C ALA A 32 0.71 -25.73 -14.85
N TRP A 33 1.59 -25.79 -15.86
CA TRP A 33 2.60 -24.77 -16.10
C TRP A 33 1.97 -23.38 -16.19
N LEU A 34 2.49 -22.45 -15.38
CA LEU A 34 1.93 -21.12 -15.17
C LEU A 34 2.89 -20.05 -15.72
N ARG A 35 2.34 -19.02 -16.35
CA ARG A 35 3.08 -17.84 -16.81
C ARG A 35 2.43 -16.58 -16.27
N ILE A 36 3.21 -15.71 -15.66
CA ILE A 36 2.75 -14.42 -15.13
C ILE A 36 3.16 -13.35 -16.12
N CYS A 37 2.19 -12.54 -16.55
CA CYS A 37 2.36 -11.48 -17.54
C CYS A 37 1.87 -10.15 -16.96
N GLY A 38 2.60 -9.08 -17.24
CA GLY A 38 2.24 -7.73 -16.87
C GLY A 38 3.11 -6.69 -17.55
N VAL A 39 2.81 -5.42 -17.29
CA VAL A 39 3.52 -4.28 -17.87
C VAL A 39 3.78 -3.18 -16.83
N GLY A 40 4.85 -2.41 -17.03
CA GLY A 40 5.19 -1.23 -16.24
C GLY A 40 5.95 -1.53 -14.94
N SER A 41 6.26 -0.46 -14.21
CA SER A 41 7.14 -0.49 -13.03
C SER A 41 6.63 -1.38 -11.88
N TYR A 42 5.31 -1.46 -11.71
CA TYR A 42 4.72 -2.36 -10.72
C TYR A 42 4.96 -3.84 -11.08
N PHE A 43 5.02 -4.19 -12.37
CA PHE A 43 5.38 -5.54 -12.79
C PHE A 43 6.88 -5.81 -12.56
N ASP A 44 7.73 -4.82 -12.81
CA ASP A 44 9.18 -4.93 -12.56
C ASP A 44 9.49 -5.29 -11.10
N GLY A 45 8.70 -4.77 -10.15
CA GLY A 45 8.81 -5.18 -8.74
C GLY A 45 8.51 -6.67 -8.51
N ILE A 46 7.50 -7.24 -9.18
CA ILE A 46 7.19 -8.68 -9.10
C ILE A 46 8.31 -9.50 -9.75
N LEU A 47 8.84 -9.03 -10.89
CA LEU A 47 9.95 -9.69 -11.56
C LEU A 47 11.22 -9.69 -10.70
N SER A 48 11.52 -8.58 -10.02
CA SER A 48 12.65 -8.48 -9.10
C SER A 48 12.52 -9.45 -7.92
N GLU A 49 11.32 -9.60 -7.36
CA GLU A 49 11.06 -10.59 -6.30
C GLU A 49 11.27 -12.03 -6.81
N TYR A 50 10.79 -12.34 -8.01
CA TYR A 50 11.00 -13.64 -8.64
C TYR A 50 12.49 -13.92 -8.86
N ASN A 51 13.24 -12.95 -9.38
CA ASN A 51 14.68 -13.09 -9.61
C ASN A 51 15.44 -13.33 -8.30
N ASN A 52 15.08 -12.64 -7.22
CA ASN A 52 15.68 -12.85 -5.90
C ASN A 52 15.44 -14.29 -5.38
N VAL A 53 14.26 -14.85 -5.61
CA VAL A 53 13.98 -16.25 -5.25
C VAL A 53 14.82 -17.22 -6.09
N VAL A 54 15.01 -16.93 -7.39
CA VAL A 54 15.85 -17.74 -8.28
C VAL A 54 17.33 -17.64 -7.86
N GLU A 55 17.80 -16.44 -7.52
CA GLU A 55 19.17 -16.19 -7.05
C GLU A 55 19.46 -16.86 -5.71
N ASN A 56 18.46 -17.01 -4.85
CA ASN A 56 18.56 -17.74 -3.57
C ASN A 56 18.26 -19.24 -3.71
N ASP A 57 18.38 -19.82 -4.90
CA ASP A 57 18.16 -21.26 -5.16
C ASP A 57 16.80 -21.78 -4.67
N PHE A 58 15.76 -20.95 -4.77
CA PHE A 58 14.41 -21.24 -4.28
C PHE A 58 14.33 -21.51 -2.76
N SER A 59 15.35 -21.08 -2.01
CA SER A 59 15.36 -21.08 -0.55
C SER A 59 14.61 -19.88 0.00
N LEU A 60 13.92 -20.08 1.12
CA LEU A 60 13.20 -19.04 1.85
C LEU A 60 13.91 -18.74 3.16
N ASP A 61 14.62 -17.61 3.20
CA ASP A 61 15.26 -17.12 4.42
C ASP A 61 14.34 -16.16 5.17
N PHE A 62 13.90 -16.58 6.36
CA PHE A 62 13.07 -15.77 7.23
C PHE A 62 13.86 -15.33 8.47
N ARG A 63 14.04 -14.02 8.64
CA ARG A 63 14.48 -13.46 9.91
C ARG A 63 13.29 -13.33 10.85
N TYR A 64 13.30 -14.07 11.95
CA TYR A 64 12.28 -13.92 12.97
C TYR A 64 12.39 -12.54 13.64
N PRO A 65 11.32 -11.73 13.67
CA PRO A 65 11.38 -10.39 14.21
C PRO A 65 11.55 -10.39 15.73
N THR A 66 12.34 -9.43 16.22
CA THR A 66 12.53 -9.20 17.65
C THR A 66 11.24 -8.71 18.31
N GLU A 67 11.19 -8.74 19.64
CA GLU A 67 10.00 -8.31 20.39
C GLU A 67 9.61 -6.85 20.13
N ILE A 68 10.61 -5.97 19.97
CA ILE A 68 10.41 -4.55 19.66
C ILE A 68 9.84 -4.37 18.24
N GLU A 69 10.34 -5.14 17.27
CA GLU A 69 9.83 -5.14 15.90
C GLU A 69 8.40 -5.71 15.84
N ARG A 70 8.09 -6.73 16.64
CA ARG A 70 6.74 -7.29 16.78
C ARG A 70 5.72 -6.28 17.31
N GLN A 71 6.11 -5.41 18.24
CA GLN A 71 5.22 -4.35 18.74
C GLN A 71 4.94 -3.26 17.70
N LYS A 72 5.89 -2.97 16.80
CA LYS A 72 5.73 -1.98 15.71
C LYS A 72 5.08 -2.57 14.46
N MET A 73 5.08 -3.89 14.30
CA MET A 73 4.43 -4.53 13.17
C MET A 73 2.93 -4.25 13.19
N ARG A 74 2.45 -3.74 12.06
CA ARG A 74 1.03 -3.54 11.82
C ARG A 74 0.34 -4.88 11.95
N VAL A 75 -0.62 -5.00 12.89
CA VAL A 75 -1.50 -6.19 12.97
C VAL A 75 -2.22 -6.30 11.63
N VAL A 76 -1.76 -7.23 10.78
CA VAL A 76 -2.23 -7.39 9.39
C VAL A 76 -3.72 -7.75 9.35
N ASN A 77 -4.21 -8.40 10.40
CA ASN A 77 -5.63 -8.70 10.63
C ASN A 77 -6.29 -7.73 11.62
N ARG A 78 -6.11 -6.42 11.43
CA ARG A 78 -7.14 -5.51 11.92
C ARG A 78 -8.23 -5.54 10.85
N ASP A 79 -9.29 -6.29 11.11
CA ASP A 79 -10.53 -6.21 10.32
C ASP A 79 -11.09 -4.80 10.45
N MET A 80 -10.52 -3.88 9.67
CA MET A 80 -11.06 -2.54 9.53
C MET A 80 -12.36 -2.70 8.78
N THR A 81 -13.44 -2.30 9.44
CA THR A 81 -14.74 -2.22 8.82
C THR A 81 -14.67 -1.33 7.57
N SER A 82 -15.53 -1.59 6.59
CA SER A 82 -15.57 -0.83 5.33
C SER A 82 -15.72 0.69 5.56
N SER A 83 -16.37 1.08 6.65
CA SER A 83 -16.50 2.47 7.11
C SER A 83 -15.16 3.06 7.58
N GLU A 84 -14.35 2.32 8.33
CA GLU A 84 -13.03 2.75 8.79
C GLU A 84 -12.05 2.90 7.63
N LYS A 85 -12.05 1.97 6.66
CA LYS A 85 -11.25 2.11 5.44
C LYS A 85 -11.60 3.37 4.65
N ARG A 86 -12.90 3.67 4.54
CA ARG A 86 -13.39 4.86 3.84
C ARG A 86 -12.97 6.15 4.56
N ARG A 87 -13.00 6.15 5.89
CA ARG A 87 -12.50 7.27 6.72
C ARG A 87 -11.00 7.47 6.57
N VAL A 88 -10.20 6.39 6.56
CA VAL A 88 -8.74 6.49 6.38
C VAL A 88 -8.37 6.98 4.98
N ASN A 89 -9.03 6.49 3.92
CA ASN A 89 -8.81 7.01 2.57
C ASN A 89 -9.24 8.47 2.42
N ALA A 90 -10.36 8.86 3.05
CA ALA A 90 -10.80 10.26 3.07
C ALA A 90 -9.77 11.13 3.81
N ALA A 91 -9.27 10.68 4.96
CA ALA A 91 -8.23 11.39 5.71
C ALA A 91 -6.91 11.50 4.91
N LYS A 92 -6.52 10.45 4.17
CA LYS A 92 -5.32 10.48 3.32
C LYS A 92 -5.45 11.52 2.19
N ARG A 93 -6.60 11.57 1.52
CA ARG A 93 -6.90 12.60 0.50
C ARG A 93 -6.93 14.00 1.10
N SER A 94 -7.52 14.16 2.29
CA SER A 94 -7.50 15.44 2.99
C SER A 94 -6.09 15.88 3.36
N ALA A 95 -5.21 14.95 3.75
CA ALA A 95 -3.81 15.23 4.04
C ALA A 95 -3.01 15.59 2.78
N GLU A 96 -3.24 14.90 1.67
CA GLU A 96 -2.66 15.24 0.36
C GLU A 96 -3.10 16.65 -0.09
N ASN A 97 -4.39 16.97 0.06
CA ASN A 97 -4.90 18.32 -0.21
C ASN A 97 -4.31 19.38 0.72
N LEU A 98 -4.08 19.06 2.00
CA LEU A 98 -3.44 19.97 2.95
C LEU A 98 -1.97 20.22 2.59
N SER A 99 -1.26 19.18 2.11
CA SER A 99 0.12 19.31 1.64
C SER A 99 0.20 20.22 0.42
N ASN A 100 -0.70 20.05 -0.56
CA ASN A 100 -0.78 20.91 -1.74
C ASN A 100 -1.11 22.38 -1.38
N LEU A 101 -1.90 22.58 -0.33
CA LEU A 101 -2.24 23.90 0.19
C LEU A 101 -1.05 24.55 0.94
N LEU A 102 -0.22 23.76 1.61
CA LEU A 102 1.00 24.22 2.30
C LEU A 102 2.16 24.50 1.33
N ASP A 103 2.22 23.79 0.19
CA ASP A 103 3.20 24.00 -0.88
C ASP A 103 2.97 25.30 -1.69
N GLY A 104 1.94 26.09 -1.34
CA GLY A 104 1.83 27.49 -1.73
C GLY A 104 1.04 27.79 -3.01
N GLU A 105 0.27 26.85 -3.55
CA GLU A 105 -0.62 27.12 -4.70
C GLU A 105 -1.96 27.80 -4.31
N VAL A 106 -2.26 27.91 -3.01
CA VAL A 106 -3.49 28.56 -2.52
C VAL A 106 -3.11 29.68 -1.56
N SER A 107 -3.56 30.91 -1.86
CA SER A 107 -3.34 32.05 -0.97
C SER A 107 -4.05 31.79 0.37
N LEU A 108 -3.40 32.09 1.50
CA LEU A 108 -3.96 31.97 2.86
C LEU A 108 -5.28 32.75 3.05
N GLU A 109 -5.58 33.64 2.11
CA GLU A 109 -6.75 34.50 2.03
C GLU A 109 -7.98 33.81 1.42
N ASP A 110 -7.80 32.73 0.64
CA ASP A 110 -8.90 31.95 0.05
C ASP A 110 -9.45 30.89 1.03
N ILE A 111 -8.80 30.73 2.16
CA ILE A 111 -9.21 29.79 3.20
C ILE A 111 -10.25 30.46 4.10
N PRO A 112 -11.45 29.89 4.24
CA PRO A 112 -12.47 30.42 5.15
C PRO A 112 -11.92 30.61 6.57
N GLU A 113 -12.18 31.78 7.14
CA GLU A 113 -11.72 32.22 8.47
C GLU A 113 -11.95 31.16 9.58
N ASP A 114 -13.06 30.42 9.48
CA ASP A 114 -13.45 29.40 10.45
C ASP A 114 -12.48 28.20 10.44
N ILE A 115 -11.99 27.80 9.27
CA ILE A 115 -11.05 26.69 9.11
C ILE A 115 -9.64 27.13 9.53
N ARG A 116 -9.26 28.38 9.25
CA ARG A 116 -7.97 28.95 9.67
C ARG A 116 -7.83 28.96 11.20
N LYS A 117 -8.87 29.39 11.91
CA LYS A 117 -8.88 29.39 13.39
C LYS A 117 -8.82 27.98 13.96
N ALA A 118 -9.53 27.03 13.36
CA ALA A 118 -9.53 25.63 13.80
C ALA A 118 -8.15 24.95 13.60
N LEU A 119 -7.47 25.23 12.48
CA LEU A 119 -6.13 24.70 12.20
C LEU A 119 -5.06 25.30 13.12
N LEU A 120 -5.10 26.63 13.34
CA LEU A 120 -4.18 27.30 14.28
C LEU A 120 -4.30 26.77 15.70
N ALA A 121 -5.53 26.53 16.18
CA ALA A 121 -5.77 25.97 17.51
C ALA A 121 -5.22 24.54 17.69
N LYS A 122 -5.12 23.77 16.60
CA LYS A 122 -4.57 22.42 16.62
C LYS A 122 -3.05 22.37 16.47
N LEU A 123 -2.45 23.36 15.81
CA LEU A 123 -0.99 23.50 15.67
C LEU A 123 -0.31 24.04 16.93
N THR A 124 -0.99 24.86 17.74
CA THR A 124 -0.45 25.40 19.00
C THR A 124 -0.60 24.47 20.20
N GLN A 125 -1.30 23.34 20.06
CA GLN A 125 -1.47 22.31 21.11
C GLN A 125 -0.51 21.12 20.95
N GLY A 126 0.48 21.19 20.03
CA GLY A 126 1.52 20.18 19.82
C GLY A 126 2.82 20.54 20.49
#